data_AF-A0A812SPI3-F1
#
_entry.id   AF-A0A812SPI3-F1
#
_cell.length_a   1.000
_cell.length_b   1.000
_cell.length_c   1.000
_cell.angle_alpha   90.00
_cell.angle_beta   90.00
_cell.angle_gamma   90.00
#
_symmetry.space_group_name_H-M   'P 1'
#
loop_
_entity.id
_entity.type
_entity.pdbx_description
1 polymer ?
#
loop_
_entity_poly.entity_id
_entity_poly.type
_entity_poly.pdbx_seq_one_letter_code
_entity_poly.pdbx_strand_id
1 'polypeptide(L)'
;METDMERLFDKAVEDRNVKMILTEMRRDRCQSAEVQKYGCDALFRTVQHNAAAAREAASLGVFQDVASAINAFSGHIDLCTEACTAVWRIMREGGFSISRAALEQGAFDCLKKVMDGHPEGSAPNESALLALECLADHGLISFERSPQMQELQQQKHKGKAFAKILIVPERGF
;
A
#
# COMPACT_ATOMS: atom_id res chain seq x y z
N MET A 1 28.21 -3.70 7.45
CA MET A 1 27.00 -3.35 8.23
C MET A 1 25.77 -3.38 7.36
N GLU A 2 25.65 -2.52 6.35
CA GLU A 2 24.50 -2.51 5.43
C GLU A 2 24.34 -3.85 4.68
N THR A 3 25.43 -4.36 4.10
CA THR A 3 25.47 -5.67 3.43
C THR A 3 25.24 -6.86 4.38
N ASP A 4 25.49 -6.69 5.67
CA ASP A 4 25.24 -7.73 6.68
C ASP A 4 23.76 -7.72 7.09
N MET A 5 23.13 -6.55 7.11
CA MET A 5 21.70 -6.37 7.39
C MET A 5 20.84 -6.88 6.23
N GLU A 6 21.21 -6.58 4.99
CA GLU A 6 20.54 -7.13 3.79
C GLU A 6 20.52 -8.67 3.83
N ARG A 7 21.68 -9.30 4.07
CA ARG A 7 21.77 -10.77 4.19
C ARG A 7 20.93 -11.33 5.33
N LEU A 8 20.87 -10.61 6.45
CA LEU A 8 20.03 -11.00 7.58
C LEU A 8 18.55 -10.97 7.18
N PHE A 9 18.12 -9.90 6.52
CA PHE A 9 16.74 -9.78 6.05
C PHE A 9 16.41 -10.82 4.97
N ASP A 10 17.30 -11.09 4.03
CA ASP A 10 17.12 -12.17 3.04
C ASP A 10 16.95 -13.53 3.72
N LYS A 11 17.78 -13.84 4.72
CA LYS A 11 17.61 -15.07 5.51
C LYS A 11 16.26 -15.10 6.22
N ALA A 12 15.84 -13.97 6.80
CA ALA A 12 14.53 -13.88 7.46
C ALA A 12 13.37 -14.07 6.47
N VAL A 13 13.50 -13.59 5.23
CA VAL A 13 12.53 -13.83 4.14
C VAL A 13 12.46 -15.32 3.80
N GLU A 14 13.59 -15.98 3.60
CA GLU A 14 13.66 -17.43 3.34
C GLU A 14 12.97 -18.24 4.45
N ASP A 15 13.22 -17.86 5.70
CA ASP A 15 12.68 -18.52 6.89
C ASP A 15 11.25 -18.06 7.21
N ARG A 16 10.71 -17.11 6.45
CA ARG A 16 9.40 -16.45 6.65
C ARG A 16 9.25 -15.87 8.06
N ASN A 17 10.33 -15.35 8.62
CA ASN A 17 10.43 -14.93 10.01
C ASN A 17 10.15 -13.43 10.17
N VAL A 18 8.85 -13.09 10.18
CA VAL A 18 8.37 -11.71 10.37
C VAL A 18 8.90 -11.10 11.67
N LYS A 19 8.88 -11.87 12.76
CA LYS A 19 9.35 -11.42 14.07
C LYS A 19 10.82 -11.00 14.04
N MET A 20 11.69 -11.74 13.35
CA MET A 20 13.10 -11.37 13.20
C MET A 20 13.25 -10.05 12.46
N ILE A 21 12.51 -9.86 11.35
CA ILE A 21 12.56 -8.61 10.57
C ILE A 21 12.22 -7.41 11.46
N LEU A 22 11.07 -7.46 12.15
CA LEU A 22 10.63 -6.38 13.03
C LEU A 22 11.58 -6.18 14.22
N THR A 23 12.12 -7.26 14.78
CA THR A 23 13.10 -7.16 15.87
C THR A 23 14.34 -6.39 15.44
N GLU A 24 14.89 -6.68 14.26
CA GLU A 24 16.06 -5.95 13.78
C GLU A 24 15.74 -4.51 13.39
N MET A 25 14.59 -4.24 12.75
CA MET A 25 14.15 -2.87 12.47
C MET A 25 14.05 -2.00 13.73
N ARG A 26 13.74 -2.60 14.89
CA ARG A 26 13.60 -1.88 16.17
C ARG A 26 14.91 -1.69 16.92
N ARG A 27 16.02 -2.31 16.51
CA ARG A 27 17.29 -2.19 17.24
C ARG A 27 17.86 -0.79 17.07
N ASP A 28 18.42 -0.23 18.15
CA ASP A 28 18.98 1.14 18.15
C ASP A 28 20.06 1.32 17.08
N ARG A 29 20.95 0.33 16.92
CA ARG A 29 21.99 0.34 15.88
C ARG A 29 21.46 0.21 14.44
N CYS A 30 20.16 -0.06 14.29
CA CYS A 30 19.47 -0.30 13.02
C CYS A 30 18.48 0.82 12.67
N GLN A 31 18.56 1.97 13.37
CA GLN A 31 17.77 3.18 13.11
C GLN A 31 18.38 4.03 11.98
N SER A 32 18.59 3.45 10.80
CA SER A 32 18.94 4.19 9.57
C SER A 32 17.91 3.97 8.49
N ALA A 33 17.73 4.96 7.61
CA ALA A 33 16.74 4.88 6.54
C ALA A 33 16.95 3.64 5.64
N GLU A 34 18.21 3.31 5.33
CA GLU A 34 18.55 2.13 4.52
C GLU A 34 18.15 0.82 5.20
N VAL A 35 18.43 0.65 6.50
CA VAL A 35 18.03 -0.56 7.22
C VAL A 35 16.52 -0.66 7.33
N GLN A 36 15.81 0.45 7.54
CA GLN A 36 14.36 0.47 7.53
C GLN A 36 13.79 0.13 6.15
N LYS A 37 14.44 0.60 5.06
CA LYS A 37 14.06 0.32 3.67
C LYS A 37 14.15 -1.18 3.40
N TYR A 38 15.29 -1.80 3.71
CA TYR A 38 15.46 -3.24 3.54
C TYR A 38 14.52 -4.05 4.45
N GLY A 39 14.23 -3.57 5.65
CA GLY A 39 13.23 -4.19 6.52
C GLY A 39 11.83 -4.15 5.90
N CYS A 40 11.42 -3.03 5.29
CA CYS A 40 10.15 -2.90 4.59
C CYS A 40 10.06 -3.80 3.34
N ASP A 41 11.11 -3.85 2.51
CA ASP A 41 11.19 -4.79 1.38
C ASP A 41 11.09 -6.26 1.85
N ALA A 42 11.81 -6.61 2.92
CA ALA A 42 11.76 -7.94 3.50
C ALA A 42 10.35 -8.31 4.02
N LEU A 43 9.64 -7.36 4.65
CA LEU A 43 8.24 -7.55 5.04
C LEU A 43 7.35 -7.79 3.81
N PHE A 44 7.51 -6.98 2.76
CA PHE A 44 6.76 -7.16 1.51
C PHE A 44 6.97 -8.56 0.93
N ARG A 45 8.22 -8.99 0.77
CA ARG A 45 8.60 -10.29 0.21
C ARG A 45 8.13 -11.46 1.07
N THR A 46 8.23 -11.34 2.40
CA THR A 46 7.79 -12.38 3.34
C THR A 46 6.27 -12.59 3.32
N VAL A 47 5.53 -11.51 3.14
CA VAL A 47 4.06 -11.52 3.17
C VAL A 47 3.45 -11.84 1.81
N GLN A 48 4.20 -11.69 0.71
CA GLN A 48 3.74 -11.99 -0.64
C GLN A 48 3.15 -13.40 -0.73
N HIS A 49 1.84 -13.48 -1.03
CA HIS A 49 1.07 -14.73 -1.10
C HIS A 49 1.03 -15.52 0.22
N ASN A 50 1.16 -14.84 1.37
CA ASN A 50 1.20 -15.44 2.69
C ASN A 50 0.35 -14.66 3.71
N ALA A 51 -0.95 -14.96 3.71
CA ALA A 51 -1.91 -14.38 4.65
C ALA A 51 -1.58 -14.66 6.14
N ALA A 52 -0.87 -15.74 6.46
CA ALA A 52 -0.46 -16.03 7.83
C ALA A 52 0.62 -15.05 8.30
N ALA A 53 1.62 -14.76 7.45
CA ALA A 53 2.63 -13.75 7.73
C ALA A 53 2.04 -12.35 7.85
N ALA A 54 1.02 -12.01 7.03
CA ALA A 54 0.31 -10.73 7.16
C ALA A 54 -0.34 -10.57 8.55
N ARG A 55 -1.01 -11.63 9.03
CA ARG A 55 -1.64 -11.64 10.37
C ARG A 55 -0.59 -11.54 11.47
N GLU A 56 0.51 -12.27 11.33
CA GLU A 56 1.61 -12.22 12.28
C GLU A 56 2.20 -10.80 12.36
N ALA A 57 2.52 -10.18 11.22
CA ALA A 57 3.05 -8.82 11.14
C ALA A 57 2.13 -7.81 11.83
N ALA A 58 0.83 -7.86 11.53
CA ALA A 58 -0.17 -7.00 12.15
C ALA A 58 -0.27 -7.21 13.67
N SER A 59 -0.23 -8.47 14.13
CA SER A 59 -0.26 -8.80 15.56
C SER A 59 0.99 -8.32 16.30
N LEU A 60 2.10 -8.16 15.59
CA LEU A 60 3.36 -7.66 16.13
C LEU A 60 3.47 -6.13 16.07
N GLY A 61 2.50 -5.40 15.53
CA GLY A 61 2.51 -3.94 15.49
C GLY A 61 3.22 -3.32 14.29
N VAL A 62 3.36 -4.06 13.18
CA VAL A 62 4.12 -3.62 11.99
C VAL A 62 3.73 -2.23 11.47
N PHE A 63 2.45 -1.85 11.56
CA PHE A 63 2.00 -0.56 11.04
C PHE A 63 2.54 0.61 11.86
N GLN A 64 2.72 0.42 13.18
CA GLN A 64 3.35 1.42 14.06
C GLN A 64 4.86 1.53 13.80
N ASP A 65 5.53 0.41 13.53
CA ASP A 65 6.95 0.40 13.17
C ASP A 65 7.18 1.14 11.85
N VAL A 66 6.38 0.81 10.83
CA VAL A 66 6.45 1.47 9.52
C VAL A 66 6.15 2.96 9.64
N ALA A 67 5.10 3.33 10.39
CA ALA A 67 4.78 4.73 10.63
C ALA A 67 5.92 5.48 11.35
N SER A 68 6.58 4.84 12.30
CA SER A 68 7.74 5.41 12.99
C SER A 68 8.92 5.63 12.05
N ALA A 69 9.20 4.66 11.17
CA ALA A 69 10.26 4.78 10.16
C ALA A 69 9.97 5.92 9.17
N ILE A 70 8.76 5.99 8.61
CA ILE A 70 8.35 7.08 7.72
C ILE A 70 8.45 8.43 8.44
N ASN A 71 8.04 8.51 9.71
CA ASN A 71 8.11 9.76 10.47
C ASN A 71 9.55 10.22 10.73
N ALA A 72 10.47 9.29 11.00
CA ALA A 72 11.88 9.60 11.23
C ALA A 72 12.60 10.00 9.93
N PHE A 73 12.17 9.48 8.78
CA PHE A 73 12.90 9.57 7.52
C PHE A 73 11.99 10.01 6.35
N SER A 74 11.08 10.95 6.60
CA SER A 74 10.02 11.31 5.64
C SER A 74 10.50 11.90 4.31
N GLY A 75 11.75 12.36 4.23
CA GLY A 75 12.38 12.83 2.98
C GLY A 75 13.10 11.72 2.20
N HIS A 76 13.16 10.50 2.72
CA HIS A 76 13.83 9.39 2.07
C HIS A 76 12.85 8.65 1.14
N ILE A 77 12.89 9.00 -0.14
CA ILE A 77 11.96 8.54 -1.19
C ILE A 77 11.84 7.01 -1.20
N ASP A 78 12.97 6.29 -1.24
CA ASP A 78 12.95 4.83 -1.41
C ASP A 78 12.34 4.13 -0.19
N LEU A 79 12.72 4.54 1.02
CA LEU A 79 12.11 4.04 2.25
C LEU A 79 10.60 4.31 2.27
N CYS A 80 10.14 5.51 1.94
CA CYS A 80 8.71 5.82 1.94
C CYS A 80 7.95 4.95 0.91
N THR A 81 8.55 4.72 -0.25
CA THR A 81 8.01 3.85 -1.31
C THR A 81 7.88 2.41 -0.82
N GLU A 82 8.96 1.84 -0.28
CA GLU A 82 8.97 0.45 0.21
C GLU A 82 8.05 0.26 1.41
N ALA A 83 8.05 1.22 2.33
CA ALA A 83 7.19 1.22 3.51
C ALA A 83 5.70 1.22 3.13
N CYS A 84 5.27 2.11 2.23
CA CYS A 84 3.88 2.14 1.78
C CYS A 84 3.50 0.86 1.01
N THR A 85 4.41 0.34 0.19
CA THR A 85 4.21 -0.90 -0.57
C THR A 85 4.09 -2.12 0.36
N ALA A 86 4.88 -2.18 1.43
CA ALA A 86 4.78 -3.22 2.45
C ALA A 86 3.43 -3.15 3.19
N VAL A 87 3.00 -1.95 3.59
CA VAL A 87 1.69 -1.72 4.24
C VAL A 87 0.55 -2.18 3.34
N TRP A 88 0.56 -1.78 2.06
CA TRP A 88 -0.41 -2.25 1.06
C TRP A 88 -0.43 -3.77 0.96
N ARG A 89 0.74 -4.41 0.84
CA ARG A 89 0.84 -5.87 0.70
C ARG A 89 0.28 -6.59 1.92
N ILE A 90 0.62 -6.14 3.13
CA ILE A 90 0.12 -6.72 4.38
C ILE A 90 -1.40 -6.64 4.45
N MET A 91 -1.97 -5.49 4.10
CA MET A 91 -3.42 -5.32 4.06
C MET A 91 -4.09 -6.17 2.99
N ARG A 92 -3.52 -6.22 1.78
CA ARG A 92 -4.07 -6.98 0.66
C ARG A 92 -4.10 -8.48 0.92
N GLU A 93 -3.01 -9.05 1.44
CA GLU A 93 -2.92 -10.49 1.74
C GLU A 93 -3.66 -10.84 3.04
N GLY A 94 -3.73 -9.91 4.00
CA GLY A 94 -4.42 -10.08 5.27
C GLY A 94 -5.94 -9.88 5.22
N GLY A 95 -6.43 -9.15 4.20
CA GLY A 95 -7.83 -8.83 4.00
C GLY A 95 -8.39 -7.83 5.02
N PHE A 96 -9.73 -7.72 5.04
CA PHE A 96 -10.48 -6.74 5.83
C PHE A 96 -10.01 -6.61 7.29
N SER A 97 -9.83 -7.73 8.00
CA SER A 97 -9.45 -7.69 9.42
C SER A 97 -8.09 -7.02 9.66
N ILE A 98 -7.14 -7.21 8.74
CA ILE A 98 -5.81 -6.64 8.84
C ILE A 98 -5.81 -5.18 8.41
N SER A 99 -6.59 -4.83 7.39
CA SER A 99 -6.83 -3.42 7.04
C SER A 99 -7.47 -2.63 8.18
N ARG A 100 -8.42 -3.23 8.92
CA ARG A 100 -8.97 -2.58 10.12
C ARG A 100 -7.91 -2.39 11.21
N ALA A 101 -7.08 -3.41 11.46
CA ALA A 101 -5.97 -3.29 12.39
C ALA A 101 -4.96 -2.20 11.96
N ALA A 102 -4.73 -2.03 10.65
CA ALA A 102 -3.89 -0.96 10.11
C ALA A 102 -4.43 0.42 10.50
N LEU A 103 -5.75 0.66 10.37
CA LEU A 103 -6.37 1.90 10.82
C LEU A 103 -6.20 2.12 12.33
N GLU A 104 -6.47 1.10 13.14
CA GLU A 104 -6.33 1.17 14.60
C GLU A 104 -4.88 1.45 15.02
N GLN A 105 -3.90 1.07 14.20
CA GLN A 105 -2.48 1.29 14.39
C GLN A 105 -1.96 2.59 13.72
N GLY A 106 -2.84 3.44 13.19
CA GLY A 106 -2.48 4.76 12.65
C GLY A 106 -1.93 4.75 11.23
N ALA A 107 -2.12 3.68 10.45
CA ALA A 107 -1.64 3.60 9.08
C ALA A 107 -2.24 4.70 8.19
N PHE A 108 -3.50 5.10 8.40
CA PHE A 108 -4.14 6.14 7.59
C PHE A 108 -3.40 7.47 7.66
N ASP A 109 -3.14 7.98 8.87
CA ASP A 109 -2.46 9.26 9.06
C ASP A 109 -1.05 9.23 8.49
N CYS A 110 -0.37 8.10 8.64
CA CYS A 110 0.96 7.88 8.06
C CYS A 110 0.93 7.93 6.52
N LEU A 111 0.05 7.17 5.88
CA LEU A 111 -0.09 7.13 4.42
C LEU A 111 -0.51 8.51 3.86
N LYS A 112 -1.45 9.17 4.53
CA LYS A 112 -1.86 10.53 4.18
C LYS A 112 -0.71 11.52 4.26
N LYS A 113 0.13 11.43 5.31
CA LYS A 113 1.33 12.26 5.44
C LYS A 113 2.32 12.04 4.30
N VAL A 114 2.49 10.80 3.83
CA VAL A 114 3.34 10.52 2.65
C VAL A 114 2.77 11.20 1.42
N MET A 115 1.45 11.09 1.17
CA MET A 115 0.80 11.76 0.04
C MET A 115 0.93 13.29 0.11
N ASP A 116 0.72 13.88 1.29
CA ASP A 116 0.79 15.34 1.48
C ASP A 116 2.24 15.86 1.35
N GLY A 117 3.23 15.01 1.65
CA GLY A 117 4.66 15.36 1.62
C GLY A 117 5.35 15.12 0.27
N HIS A 118 4.72 14.42 -0.67
CA HIS A 118 5.32 14.05 -1.94
C HIS A 118 4.41 14.40 -3.13
N PRO A 119 4.96 14.92 -4.25
CA PRO A 119 4.15 15.27 -5.42
C PRO A 119 3.30 14.11 -5.93
N GLU A 120 2.09 14.42 -6.41
CA GLU A 120 1.26 13.47 -7.16
C GLU A 120 2.06 12.87 -8.33
N GLY A 121 1.91 11.57 -8.57
CA GLY A 121 2.70 10.83 -9.57
C GLY A 121 4.11 10.42 -9.13
N SER A 122 4.59 10.85 -7.96
CA SER A 122 5.86 10.35 -7.41
C SER A 122 5.70 8.97 -6.79
N ALA A 123 6.77 8.16 -6.79
CA ALA A 123 6.72 6.78 -6.29
C ALA A 123 6.18 6.63 -4.85
N PRO A 124 6.56 7.48 -3.86
CA PRO A 124 5.98 7.41 -2.52
C PRO A 124 4.49 7.75 -2.50
N ASN A 125 4.07 8.76 -3.28
CA ASN A 125 2.68 9.18 -3.35
C ASN A 125 1.80 8.07 -3.95
N GLU A 126 2.22 7.49 -5.08
CA GLU A 126 1.52 6.37 -5.72
C GLU A 126 1.46 5.13 -4.83
N SER A 127 2.55 4.82 -4.13
CA SER A 127 2.59 3.68 -3.19
C SER A 127 1.67 3.89 -2.00
N ALA A 128 1.58 5.11 -1.48
CA ALA A 128 0.64 5.46 -0.42
C ALA A 128 -0.81 5.40 -0.91
N LEU A 129 -1.07 5.86 -2.13
CA LEU A 129 -2.39 5.77 -2.77
C LEU A 129 -2.83 4.30 -2.91
N LEU A 130 -1.97 3.41 -3.38
CA LEU A 130 -2.27 1.97 -3.46
C LEU A 130 -2.69 1.38 -2.10
N ALA A 131 -1.99 1.76 -1.03
CA ALA A 131 -2.34 1.32 0.32
C ALA A 131 -3.71 1.87 0.78
N LEU A 132 -4.00 3.15 0.49
CA LEU A 132 -5.29 3.76 0.80
C LEU A 132 -6.43 3.17 -0.04
N GLU A 133 -6.19 2.86 -1.31
CA GLU A 133 -7.16 2.15 -2.16
C GLU A 133 -7.52 0.79 -1.58
N CYS A 134 -6.54 0.06 -1.02
CA CYS A 134 -6.83 -1.21 -0.33
C CYS A 134 -7.76 -1.01 0.90
N LEU A 135 -7.61 0.09 1.64
CA LEU A 135 -8.55 0.44 2.72
C LEU A 135 -9.95 0.77 2.15
N ALA A 136 -10.02 1.46 1.02
CA ALA A 136 -11.27 1.81 0.36
C ALA A 136 -12.00 0.59 -0.22
N ASP A 137 -11.26 -0.34 -0.84
CA ASP A 137 -11.78 -1.62 -1.35
C ASP A 137 -12.39 -2.47 -0.22
N HIS A 138 -11.83 -2.36 0.98
CA HIS A 138 -12.38 -2.99 2.18
C HIS A 138 -13.49 -2.16 2.85
N GLY A 139 -13.92 -1.05 2.27
CA GLY A 139 -14.99 -0.19 2.76
C GLY A 139 -14.67 0.55 4.05
N LEU A 140 -13.38 0.71 4.37
CA LEU A 140 -12.93 1.33 5.62
C LEU A 140 -12.71 2.84 5.48
N ILE A 141 -12.45 3.31 4.27
CA ILE A 141 -12.36 4.73 3.93
C ILE A 141 -13.08 5.00 2.60
N SER A 142 -13.29 6.27 2.27
CA SER A 142 -13.82 6.70 0.98
C SER A 142 -13.06 7.91 0.47
N PHE A 143 -12.79 7.95 -0.83
CA PHE A 143 -12.25 9.14 -1.48
C PHE A 143 -13.39 10.08 -1.86
N GLU A 144 -13.27 11.37 -1.49
CA GLU A 144 -14.16 12.39 -2.01
C GLU A 144 -13.94 12.51 -3.52
N ARG A 145 -14.97 12.16 -4.31
CA ARG A 145 -14.93 12.35 -5.75
C ARG A 145 -15.17 13.80 -6.07
N SER A 146 -14.40 14.34 -7.02
CA SER A 146 -14.65 15.69 -7.54
C SER A 146 -16.09 15.80 -8.07
N PRO A 147 -16.73 16.98 -7.96
CA PRO A 147 -18.10 17.19 -8.43
C PRO A 147 -18.30 16.78 -9.90
N GLN A 148 -17.30 17.00 -10.74
CA GLN A 148 -17.30 16.64 -12.17
C GLN A 148 -17.39 15.12 -12.39
N MET A 149 -16.76 14.31 -11.53
CA MET A 149 -16.84 12.85 -11.59
C MET A 149 -18.16 12.30 -11.02
N GLN A 150 -18.80 13.03 -10.09
CA GLN A 150 -20.14 12.70 -9.60
C GLN A 150 -21.20 12.91 -10.70
N GLU A 151 -21.08 13.99 -11.48
CA GLU A 151 -21.97 14.27 -12.63
C GLU A 151 -21.87 13.19 -13.71
N LEU A 152 -20.66 12.71 -14.03
CA LEU A 152 -20.45 11.65 -15.03
C LEU A 152 -21.09 10.30 -14.65
N GLN A 153 -21.18 9.98 -13.35
CA GLN A 153 -21.88 8.77 -12.91
C GLN A 153 -23.40 8.92 -12.88
N GLN A 154 -23.93 10.09 -12.53
CA GLN A 154 -25.36 10.37 -12.64
C GLN A 154 -25.84 10.28 -14.10
N GLN A 155 -24.98 10.61 -15.06
CA GLN A 155 -25.26 10.41 -16.49
C GLN A 155 -25.29 8.93 -16.92
N LYS A 156 -24.50 8.04 -16.27
CA LYS A 156 -24.49 6.59 -16.58
C LYS A 156 -25.79 5.86 -16.22
N HIS A 157 -26.72 6.47 -15.48
CA HIS A 157 -28.01 5.84 -15.13
C HIS A 157 -29.15 6.15 -16.12
N LYS A 158 -28.87 6.81 -17.26
CA LYS A 158 -29.84 7.04 -18.34
C LYS A 158 -29.50 6.32 -19.65
N GLY A 159 -28.83 5.17 -19.57
CA GLY A 159 -28.54 4.33 -20.73
C GLY A 159 -29.68 3.35 -21.07
N LYS A 160 -30.77 3.82 -21.70
CA LYS A 160 -31.52 2.94 -22.62
C LYS A 160 -30.67 2.81 -23.89
N ALA A 161 -30.33 1.58 -24.25
CA ALA A 161 -29.57 1.27 -25.45
C ALA A 161 -30.28 1.81 -26.71
N PHE A 162 -29.54 2.52 -27.56
CA PHE A 162 -29.92 2.74 -28.95
C PHE A 162 -28.76 2.34 -29.84
N ALA A 163 -28.83 1.12 -30.38
CA ALA A 163 -28.08 0.76 -31.57
C ALA A 163 -28.78 1.43 -32.77
N LYS A 164 -28.09 2.32 -33.49
CA LYS A 164 -28.56 2.80 -34.80
C LYS A 164 -28.14 1.77 -35.84
N ILE A 165 -29.09 0.97 -36.33
CA ILE A 165 -28.90 0.15 -37.53
C ILE A 165 -29.00 1.07 -38.75
N LEU A 166 -27.92 1.18 -39.51
CA LEU A 166 -27.92 1.80 -40.83
C LEU A 166 -28.35 0.75 -41.86
N ILE A 167 -29.53 0.90 -42.44
CA ILE A 167 -29.94 0.16 -43.63
C ILE A 167 -29.58 1.04 -44.83
N VAL A 168 -28.61 0.59 -45.64
CA VAL A 168 -28.26 1.23 -46.91
C VAL A 168 -29.14 0.60 -48.00
N PRO A 169 -29.93 1.37 -48.77
CA PRO A 169 -30.64 0.83 -49.92
C PRO A 169 -29.65 0.61 -51.07
N GLU A 170 -29.64 -0.61 -51.63
CA GLU A 170 -28.95 -0.90 -52.89
C GLU A 170 -29.50 0.00 -54.00
N ARG A 171 -28.64 0.80 -54.63
CA ARG A 171 -28.98 1.47 -55.88
C ARG A 171 -28.65 0.54 -57.03
N GLY A 172 -29.70 0.01 -57.67
CA GLY A 172 -29.60 -0.67 -58.95
C GLY A 172 -29.16 0.27 -60.07
N PHE A 173 -28.47 -0.32 -61.05
CA PHE A 173 -28.45 0.13 -62.44
C PHE A 173 -29.22 -0.90 -63.27
#